data_AF-A0A5K1A1W9-F1
#
_entry.id   AF-A0A5K1A1W9-F1
#
_cell.length_a   1.000
_cell.length_b   1.000
_cell.length_c   1.000
_cell.angle_alpha   90.00
_cell.angle_beta   90.00
_cell.angle_gamma   90.00
#
_symmetry.space_group_name_H-M   'P 1'
#
loop_
_entity.id
_entity.type
_entity.pdbx_description
1 polymer ?
#
loop_
_entity_poly.entity_id
_entity_poly.type
_entity_poly.pdbx_seq_one_letter_code
_entity_poly.pdbx_strand_id
1 'polypeptide(L)' 'VENWDTMERFWQQCIFNYLRCDPEDHYFLLTESPLTAPENREYTGEIMFETFNVPGLYIAVQPVLALAAGYTTSK' A
#
# COMPACT_ATOMS: atom_id res chain seq x y z
N VAL A 1 -6.45 8.73 -6.07
CA VAL A 1 -5.27 9.61 -5.93
C VAL A 1 -5.34 10.60 -7.06
N GLU A 2 -5.18 11.90 -6.79
CA GLU A 2 -5.29 12.95 -7.83
C GLU A 2 -3.93 13.30 -8.46
N ASN A 3 -2.84 13.15 -7.70
CA ASN A 3 -1.47 13.38 -8.17
C ASN A 3 -0.55 12.25 -7.68
N TRP A 4 -0.06 11.44 -8.61
CA TRP A 4 0.76 10.27 -8.31
C TRP A 4 2.21 10.63 -7.95
N ASP A 5 2.80 11.68 -8.54
CA ASP A 5 4.14 12.15 -8.17
C ASP A 5 4.22 12.53 -6.68
N THR A 6 3.15 13.14 -6.16
CA THR A 6 3.04 13.50 -4.74
C THR A 6 2.86 12.27 -3.87
N MET A 7 2.11 11.28 -4.35
CA MET A 7 1.91 10.01 -3.64
C MET A 7 3.21 9.20 -3.54
N GLU A 8 3.97 9.13 -4.63
CA GLU A 8 5.28 8.47 -4.66
C GLU A 8 6.26 9.13 -3.68
N ARG A 9 6.35 10.47 -3.69
CA ARG A 9 7.15 11.22 -2.70
C ARG A 9 6.70 10.96 -1.27
N PHE A 10 5.39 10.88 -1.05
CA PHE A 10 4.83 10.56 0.27
C PHE A 10 5.29 9.17 0.73
N TRP A 11 5.18 8.15 -0.12
CA TRP A 11 5.66 6.80 0.20
C TRP A 11 7.16 6.75 0.41
N GLN A 12 7.95 7.48 -0.39
CA GLN A 12 9.40 7.57 -0.19
C GLN A 12 9.73 8.11 1.21
N GLN A 13 9.03 9.16 1.66
CA GLN A 13 9.21 9.67 3.02
C GLN A 13 8.79 8.63 4.06
N CYS A 14 7.63 7.98 3.90
CA CYS A 14 7.14 6.95 4.83
C CYS A 14 8.11 5.77 4.97
N ILE A 15 8.59 5.22 3.86
CA ILE A 15 9.45 4.03 3.84
C ILE A 15 10.84 4.35 4.40
N PHE A 16 11.51 5.38 3.87
CA PHE A 16 12.91 5.63 4.22
C PHE A 16 13.10 6.45 5.50
N ASN A 17 12.22 7.44 5.78
CA ASN A 17 12.43 8.33 6.93
C ASN A 17 11.70 7.88 8.19
N TYR A 18 10.48 7.34 8.04
CA TYR A 18 9.66 6.93 9.18
C TYR A 18 9.84 5.45 9.51
N LEU A 19 9.60 4.56 8.55
CA LEU A 19 9.81 3.11 8.73
C LEU A 19 11.29 2.75 8.80
N ARG A 20 12.15 3.50 8.08
CA ARG A 20 13.60 3.29 8.01
C ARG A 20 13.96 1.86 7.61
N CYS A 21 13.24 1.33 6.64
CA CYS A 21 13.48 0.01 6.09
C CYS A 21 13.84 0.09 4.61
N ASP A 22 14.58 -0.91 4.15
CA ASP A 22 14.81 -1.13 2.75
C ASP A 22 13.58 -1.85 2.15
N PRO A 23 12.88 -1.24 1.18
CA PRO A 23 11.64 -1.79 0.64
C PRO A 23 11.82 -3.15 -0.06
N GLU A 24 13.02 -3.43 -0.58
CA GLU A 24 13.37 -4.69 -1.25
C GLU A 24 13.34 -5.91 -0.31
N ASP A 25 13.48 -5.69 0.99
CA ASP A 25 13.50 -6.75 2.00
C ASP A 25 12.13 -7.00 2.65
N HIS A 26 11.08 -6.25 2.27
CA HIS A 26 9.81 -6.22 2.99
C HIS A 26 8.59 -6.37 2.08
N TYR A 27 7.62 -7.19 2.52
CA TYR A 27 6.29 -7.23 1.90
C TYR A 27 5.42 -6.09 2.41
N PHE A 28 4.70 -5.43 1.51
CA PHE A 28 3.83 -4.31 1.86
C PHE A 28 2.35 -4.69 1.80
N LEU A 29 1.59 -4.17 2.78
CA LEU A 29 0.14 -4.21 2.82
C LEU A 29 -0.39 -2.78 2.70
N LEU A 30 -1.13 -2.51 1.63
CA LEU A 30 -1.80 -1.22 1.43
C LEU A 30 -3.32 -1.41 1.48
N THR A 31 -4.04 -0.33 1.76
CA THR A 31 -5.50 -0.31 1.77
C THR A 31 -6.03 0.58 0.67
N GLU A 32 -7.10 0.15 0.02
CA GLU A 32 -7.83 0.96 -0.97
C GLU A 32 -9.31 1.09 -0.60
N SER A 33 -9.95 2.12 -1.16
CA SER A 33 -11.39 2.31 -1.06
C SER A 33 -12.11 1.32 -1.99
N PRO A 34 -13.29 0.80 -1.61
CA PRO A 34 -14.07 -0.08 -2.48
C PRO A 34 -14.52 0.58 -3.79
N LEU A 35 -14.47 1.92 -3.87
CA LEU A 35 -14.88 2.70 -5.05
C LEU A 35 -13.68 3.18 -5.88
N THR A 36 -12.47 2.69 -5.60
CA THR A 36 -11.27 3.04 -6.36
C THR A 36 -11.33 2.39 -7.75
N ALA A 37 -11.05 3.17 -8.79
CA ALA A 37 -10.98 2.67 -10.16
C ALA A 37 -9.81 1.68 -10.32
N PRO A 38 -9.94 0.60 -11.12
CA PRO A 38 -8.90 -0.42 -11.29
C PRO A 38 -7.54 0.14 -11.71
N GLU A 39 -7.53 1.20 -12.51
CA GLU A 39 -6.32 1.85 -13.02
C GLU A 39 -5.47 2.42 -11.87
N ASN A 40 -6.11 2.94 -10.81
CA ASN A 40 -5.37 3.44 -9.64
C ASN A 40 -4.68 2.31 -8.88
N ARG A 41 -5.23 1.09 -8.93
CA ARG A 41 -4.63 -0.09 -8.32
C ARG A 41 -3.41 -0.53 -9.12
N GLU A 42 -3.48 -0.45 -10.45
CA GLU A 42 -2.36 -0.70 -11.35
C GLU A 42 -1.22 0.30 -11.10
N TYR A 43 -1.52 1.61 -11.05
CA TYR A 43 -0.51 2.64 -10.73
C TYR A 43 0.15 2.45 -9.37
N THR A 44 -0.63 2.04 -8.35
CA THR A 44 -0.07 1.71 -7.03
C THR A 44 0.90 0.53 -7.12
N GLY A 45 0.55 -0.49 -7.91
CA GLY A 45 1.42 -1.63 -8.17
C GLY A 45 2.69 -1.22 -8.90
N GLU A 46 2.57 -0.45 -9.98
CA GLU A 46 3.69 0.06 -10.78
C GLU A 46 4.71 0.78 -9.92
N ILE A 47 4.28 1.77 -9.11
CA ILE A 47 5.19 2.51 -8.22
C ILE A 47 5.87 1.58 -7.20
N MET A 48 5.11 0.68 -6.57
CA MET A 48 5.65 -0.19 -5.52
C MET A 48 6.64 -1.23 -6.08
N PHE A 49 6.37 -1.80 -7.25
CA PHE A 49 7.26 -2.80 -7.84
C PHE A 49 8.40 -2.18 -8.67
N GLU A 50 8.14 -1.16 -9.47
CA GLU A 50 9.15 -0.60 -10.38
C GLU A 50 10.02 0.46 -9.70
N THR A 51 9.45 1.35 -8.88
CA THR A 51 10.25 2.35 -8.14
C THR A 51 10.86 1.76 -6.87
N PHE A 52 10.04 1.12 -6.03
CA PHE A 52 10.48 0.66 -4.70
C PHE A 52 10.99 -0.78 -4.68
N ASN A 53 10.87 -1.51 -5.79
CA ASN A 53 11.38 -2.88 -5.95
C ASN A 53 10.94 -3.83 -4.82
N VAL A 54 9.69 -3.70 -4.37
CA VAL A 54 9.16 -4.54 -3.27
C VAL A 54 9.03 -5.99 -3.73
N PRO A 55 9.36 -6.97 -2.87
CA PRO A 55 9.25 -8.40 -3.19
C PRO A 55 7.80 -8.89 -3.32
N GLY A 56 6.84 -8.13 -2.79
CA GLY A 56 5.42 -8.41 -2.94
C GLY A 56 4.54 -7.37 -2.27
N LEU A 57 3.34 -7.22 -2.83
CA LEU A 57 2.36 -6.22 -2.43
C LEU A 57 0.98 -6.86 -2.33
N TYR A 58 0.29 -6.66 -1.20
CA TYR A 58 -1.14 -6.95 -1.07
C TYR A 58 -1.91 -5.64 -0.87
N ILE A 59 -2.93 -5.41 -1.70
CA ILE A 59 -3.82 -4.26 -1.58
C ILE A 59 -5.20 -4.77 -1.17
N ALA A 60 -5.60 -4.45 0.06
CA ALA A 60 -6.85 -4.88 0.67
C ALA A 60 -7.91 -3.77 0.64
N VAL A 61 -9.17 -4.17 0.49
CA VAL A 61 -10.31 -3.24 0.56
C VAL A 61 -10.57 -2.87 2.03
N GLN A 62 -10.60 -1.57 2.35
CA GLN A 62 -10.71 -1.04 3.72
C GLN A 62 -11.77 -1.72 4.60
N PRO A 63 -13.07 -1.81 4.22
CA PRO A 63 -14.09 -2.46 5.05
C PRO A 63 -13.84 -3.96 5.26
N VAL A 64 -13.20 -4.65 4.31
CA VAL A 64 -12.85 -6.07 4.46
C VAL A 64 -11.74 -6.23 5.50
N LEU A 65 -10.72 -5.37 5.46
CA LEU A 65 -9.64 -5.39 6.44
C LEU A 65 -10.14 -5.03 7.85
N ALA A 66 -11.04 -4.04 7.95
CA ALA A 66 -11.68 -3.66 9.20
C ALA A 66 -12.52 -4.80 9.79
N LEU A 67 -13.31 -5.49 8.95
CA LEU A 67 -14.07 -6.66 9.37
C LEU A 67 -13.16 -7.79 9.86
N ALA A 68 -12.09 -8.08 9.12
CA ALA A 68 -11.12 -9.11 9.51
C ALA A 68 -10.49 -8.81 10.88
N ALA A 69 -10.08 -7.55 11.12
CA ALA A 69 -9.50 -7.14 12.40
C ALA A 69 -10.49 -7.23 13.58
N GLY A 70 -11.75 -6.89 13.34
CA GLY A 70 -12.81 -7.01 14.35
C GLY A 70 -13.16 -8.46 14.67
N TYR A 71 -13.17 -9.34 13.66
CA TYR A 71 -13.50 -10.76 13.83
C TYR A 71 -12.38 -11.54 14.53
N THR A 72 -11.11 -11.19 14.32
CA THR A 72 -9.96 -11.82 14.98
C THR A 72 -9.76 -11.34 16.41
N THR A 73 -10.28 -10.17 16.77
CA THR A 73 -10.24 -9.59 18.14
C THR A 73 -11.12 -10.35 19.15
N SER A 74 -12.07 -11.18 18.69
CA SER A 74 -12.94 -11.95 19.59
C SER A 74 -12.34 -13.33 19.90
N LYS A 75 -11.23 -13.37 20.66
CA LYS A 75 -10.81 -14.51 21.51
C LYS A 75 -9.96 -14.04 22.69
#